data_AF-A0A2R6M4I5-F1
#
_entry.id   AF-A0A2R6M4I5-F1
#
_cell.length_a   1.000
_cell.length_b   1.000
_cell.length_c   1.000
_cell.angle_alpha   90.00
_cell.angle_beta   90.00
_cell.angle_gamma   90.00
#
_symmetry.space_group_name_H-M   'P 1'
#
loop_
_entity.id
_entity.type
_entity.pdbx_description
1 polymer ?
#
loop_
_entity_poly.entity_id
_entity_poly.type
_entity_poly.pdbx_seq_one_letter_code
_entity_poly.pdbx_strand_id
1 'polypeptide(L)'
;MTRIAGIAGNRGRNLLRIADREPGDASLTVMFAADPDAPALNAAAEREIPTEVVERNDDESDAAHERRLLDRLGEYDVDLVCLDGYMPFNIHPSLLPAFPGRDAHDQVLDAGVSVTGCTVHIVTETVDGGPIVTQEAVPVYGDDDADSLKDRVLTDAEFAAYPRAVRWFAEGRLEITGEGDDHRVRIEDDTGGGSSGDEDGEAGDDAGAAFASRRMTSTERAAELRYGENPHQAAAVYADPTTEAASVIDTDQVNEDAKRLSYNNYNDTDAALALVREFDEPAAAVIKHTNPAGCATADDLATAYDRALATDPMSAFGGIVALNRECDAATADLIVESFKEVVIAPGYTEDARSVLTAEGNLRVLDTDGFGSEAGRFVEKPITGGRLVQERDTQTLSPAGLEVVTEREPTDAQIEAMCF
;
A
#
# COMPACT_ATOMS: atom_id res chain seq x y z
N MET A 1 -7.30 14.80 28.11
CA MET A 1 -5.97 15.22 27.67
C MET A 1 -4.91 14.44 28.44
N THR A 2 -4.17 13.60 27.73
CA THR A 2 -3.04 12.83 28.30
C THR A 2 -1.82 13.74 28.40
N ARG A 3 -1.16 13.78 29.54
CA ARG A 3 -0.01 14.65 29.80
C ARG A 3 1.29 13.88 29.70
N ILE A 4 2.18 14.37 28.84
CA ILE A 4 3.42 13.70 28.49
C ILE A 4 4.59 14.45 29.10
N ALA A 5 5.48 13.74 29.80
CA ALA A 5 6.85 14.20 29.99
C ALA A 5 7.76 13.61 28.90
N GLY A 6 8.50 14.47 28.22
CA GLY A 6 9.49 14.05 27.23
C GLY A 6 10.89 14.08 27.83
N ILE A 7 11.72 13.05 27.61
CA ILE A 7 13.16 13.14 27.93
C ILE A 7 13.95 12.96 26.64
N ALA A 8 14.65 14.02 26.25
CA ALA A 8 15.38 14.12 25.00
C ALA A 8 16.85 13.74 25.20
N GLY A 9 17.39 12.87 24.34
CA GLY A 9 18.82 12.54 24.33
C GLY A 9 19.68 13.62 23.68
N ASN A 10 19.14 14.37 22.71
CA ASN A 10 19.84 15.49 22.07
C ASN A 10 18.84 16.46 21.39
N ARG A 11 18.47 16.20 20.13
CA ARG A 11 17.61 17.10 19.33
C ARG A 11 16.12 16.92 19.60
N GLY A 12 15.71 15.82 20.24
CA GLY A 12 14.31 15.57 20.64
C GLY A 12 13.31 15.59 19.48
N ARG A 13 13.74 15.25 18.24
CA ARG A 13 12.93 15.43 17.02
C ARG A 13 11.57 14.72 17.11
N ASN A 14 11.54 13.52 17.71
CA ASN A 14 10.31 12.76 17.96
C ASN A 14 9.38 13.43 18.97
N LEU A 15 9.92 13.94 20.08
CA LEU A 15 9.13 14.61 21.12
C LEU A 15 8.54 15.93 20.62
N LEU A 16 9.31 16.69 19.85
CA LEU A 16 8.81 17.90 19.18
C LEU A 16 7.72 17.55 18.16
N ARG A 17 7.85 16.42 17.46
CA ARG A 17 6.81 15.94 16.54
C ARG A 17 5.53 15.56 17.29
N ILE A 18 5.63 14.95 18.47
CA ILE A 18 4.48 14.69 19.34
C ILE A 18 3.83 16.02 19.78
N ALA A 19 4.63 16.98 20.25
CA ALA A 19 4.15 18.30 20.66
C ALA A 19 3.41 19.04 19.52
N ASP A 20 3.94 18.97 18.28
CA ASP A 20 3.33 19.63 17.12
C ASP A 20 2.05 18.94 16.64
N ARG A 21 1.84 17.65 16.97
CA ARG A 21 0.74 16.82 16.45
C ARG A 21 -0.36 16.54 17.45
N GLU A 22 -0.07 16.65 18.75
CA GLU A 22 -0.97 16.35 19.87
C GLU A 22 -1.79 15.05 19.65
N PRO A 23 -1.11 13.92 19.42
CA PRO A 23 -1.75 12.68 19.01
C PRO A 23 -2.75 12.17 20.08
N GLY A 24 -4.01 12.02 19.71
CA GLY A 24 -5.05 11.56 20.63
C GLY A 24 -5.35 12.56 21.76
N ASP A 25 -5.21 13.87 21.50
CA ASP A 25 -5.33 14.91 22.52
C ASP A 25 -4.30 14.73 23.66
N ALA A 26 -3.10 14.25 23.31
CA ALA A 26 -1.98 14.15 24.24
C ALA A 26 -1.03 15.34 24.08
N SER A 27 -0.67 16.00 25.18
CA SER A 27 0.16 17.20 25.18
C SER A 27 1.49 16.96 25.91
N LEU A 28 2.57 17.48 25.33
CA LEU A 28 3.89 17.50 25.96
C LEU A 28 3.95 18.63 27.00
N THR A 29 3.86 18.27 28.28
CA THR A 29 3.76 19.22 29.40
C THR A 29 5.09 19.63 29.98
N VAL A 30 6.14 18.86 29.75
CA VAL A 30 7.51 19.18 30.17
C VAL A 30 8.52 18.42 29.30
N MET A 31 9.66 19.05 29.01
CA MET A 31 10.80 18.42 28.34
C MET A 31 12.04 18.43 29.23
N PHE A 32 12.56 17.25 29.51
CA PHE A 32 13.82 17.03 30.21
C PHE A 32 14.96 16.77 29.21
N ALA A 33 16.17 17.19 29.55
CA ALA A 33 17.39 16.72 28.91
C ALA A 33 18.53 16.58 29.93
N ALA A 34 19.52 15.74 29.60
CA ALA A 34 20.73 15.60 30.39
C ALA A 34 21.76 16.69 30.09
N ASP A 35 21.73 17.28 28.89
CA ASP A 35 22.64 18.33 28.45
C ASP A 35 21.91 19.69 28.46
N PRO A 36 22.38 20.71 29.20
CA PRO A 36 21.76 22.04 29.23
C PRO A 36 21.78 22.75 27.87
N ASP A 37 22.71 22.39 26.98
CA ASP A 37 22.83 22.97 25.64
C ASP A 37 22.08 22.15 24.58
N ALA A 38 21.31 21.12 24.99
CA ALA A 38 20.53 20.29 24.09
C ALA A 38 19.56 21.13 23.24
N PRO A 39 19.63 21.06 21.89
CA PRO A 39 18.75 21.83 21.01
C PRO A 39 17.25 21.59 21.26
N ALA A 40 16.90 20.41 21.79
CA ALA A 40 15.52 20.09 22.15
C ALA A 40 14.93 21.07 23.18
N LEU A 41 15.73 21.51 24.16
CA LEU A 41 15.26 22.43 25.21
C LEU A 41 14.89 23.80 24.63
N ASN A 42 15.73 24.33 23.74
CA ASN A 42 15.43 25.59 23.06
C ASN A 42 14.16 25.48 22.21
N ALA A 43 14.03 24.40 21.44
CA ALA A 43 12.86 24.16 20.60
C ALA A 43 11.56 23.93 21.41
N ALA A 44 11.66 23.35 22.60
CA ALA A 44 10.54 23.19 23.53
C ALA A 44 10.15 24.54 24.18
N ALA A 45 11.14 25.33 24.62
CA ALA A 45 10.90 26.65 25.18
C ALA A 45 10.24 27.61 24.17
N GLU A 46 10.62 27.54 22.89
CA GLU A 46 9.96 28.27 21.80
C GLU A 46 8.47 27.90 21.61
N ARG A 47 8.09 26.69 22.03
CA ARG A 47 6.70 26.17 22.06
C ARG A 47 6.01 26.42 23.41
N GLU A 48 6.62 27.20 24.30
CA GLU A 48 6.14 27.47 25.65
C GLU A 48 6.01 26.20 26.52
N ILE A 49 6.75 25.14 26.16
CA ILE A 49 6.80 23.89 26.92
C ILE A 49 7.86 24.06 28.03
N PRO A 50 7.50 23.83 29.31
CA PRO A 50 8.47 23.84 30.41
C PRO A 50 9.66 22.92 30.14
N THR A 51 10.85 23.37 30.50
CA THR A 51 12.10 22.61 30.32
C THR A 51 12.84 22.40 31.63
N GLU A 52 13.42 21.21 31.78
CA GLU A 52 14.19 20.82 32.95
C GLU A 52 15.52 20.19 32.53
N VAL A 53 16.59 20.50 33.26
CA VAL A 53 17.91 19.93 33.03
C VAL A 53 18.29 19.06 34.21
N VAL A 54 18.59 17.79 33.93
CA VAL A 54 19.09 16.84 34.93
C VAL A 54 20.43 16.31 34.44
N GLU A 55 21.51 17.07 34.66
CA GLU A 55 22.88 16.66 34.28
C GLU A 55 23.36 15.53 35.18
N ARG A 56 24.08 14.54 34.65
CA ARG A 56 24.72 13.49 35.46
C ARG A 56 25.99 14.02 36.11
N ASN A 57 26.16 13.80 37.42
CA ASN A 57 27.41 14.18 38.10
C ASN A 57 28.51 13.12 37.88
N ASP A 58 29.78 13.55 37.86
CA ASP A 58 30.95 12.69 37.56
C ASP A 58 31.05 11.42 38.45
N ASP A 59 30.68 11.52 39.73
CA ASP A 59 30.74 10.43 40.71
C ASP A 59 29.38 9.76 40.97
N GLU A 60 28.35 10.08 40.17
CA GLU A 60 26.99 9.59 40.36
C GLU A 60 26.75 8.25 39.64
N SER A 61 26.31 7.25 40.40
CA SER A 61 25.84 5.97 39.85
C SER A 61 24.57 6.18 39.01
N ASP A 62 24.35 5.34 37.99
CA ASP A 62 23.15 5.39 37.13
C ASP A 62 21.85 5.43 37.94
N ALA A 63 21.72 4.55 38.94
CA ALA A 63 20.54 4.48 39.80
C ALA A 63 20.30 5.74 40.66
N ALA A 64 21.37 6.47 41.01
CA ALA A 64 21.25 7.72 41.77
C ALA A 64 20.79 8.86 40.85
N HIS A 65 21.32 8.90 39.63
CA HIS A 65 20.91 9.83 38.60
C HIS A 65 19.44 9.63 38.19
N GLU A 66 19.06 8.39 37.94
CA GLU A 66 17.69 8.00 37.61
C GLU A 66 16.71 8.38 38.73
N ARG A 67 17.07 8.13 40.00
CA ARG A 67 16.23 8.55 41.14
C ARG A 67 16.01 10.06 41.15
N ARG A 68 17.04 10.87 40.88
CA ARG A 68 16.88 12.34 40.81
C ARG A 68 16.00 12.77 39.65
N LEU A 69 16.12 12.10 38.49
CA LEU A 69 15.26 12.34 37.34
C LEU A 69 13.79 12.03 37.68
N LEU A 70 13.53 10.88 38.33
CA LEU A 70 12.20 10.49 38.78
C LEU A 70 11.65 11.41 39.87
N ASP A 71 12.48 11.87 40.81
CA ASP A 71 12.08 12.83 41.84
C ASP A 71 11.63 14.15 41.21
N ARG A 72 12.35 14.63 40.17
CA ARG A 72 11.96 15.82 39.41
C ARG A 72 10.72 15.60 38.56
N LEU A 73 10.62 14.44 37.91
CA LEU A 73 9.44 14.06 37.15
C LEU A 73 8.18 14.05 38.05
N GLY A 74 8.31 13.60 39.30
CA GLY A 74 7.22 13.57 40.29
C GLY A 74 6.72 14.95 40.73
N GLU A 75 7.41 16.04 40.37
CA GLU A 75 6.91 17.40 40.55
C GLU A 75 5.84 17.77 39.50
N TYR A 76 5.72 16.99 38.43
CA TYR A 76 4.75 17.16 37.35
C TYR A 76 3.65 16.12 37.41
N ASP A 77 2.44 16.53 37.03
CA ASP A 77 1.29 15.63 36.93
C ASP A 77 1.25 15.07 35.50
N VAL A 78 1.86 13.89 35.33
CA VAL A 78 2.13 13.25 34.03
C VAL A 78 1.46 11.88 33.97
N ASP A 79 0.87 11.57 32.82
CA ASP A 79 0.17 10.30 32.57
C ASP A 79 1.03 9.33 31.75
N LEU A 80 1.96 9.87 30.95
CA LEU A 80 2.87 9.14 30.09
C LEU A 80 4.25 9.80 30.08
N VAL A 81 5.31 8.99 29.99
CA VAL A 81 6.66 9.48 29.78
C VAL A 81 7.17 8.96 28.43
N CYS A 82 7.45 9.87 27.51
CA CYS A 82 7.91 9.57 26.16
C CYS A 82 9.41 9.83 26.06
N LEU A 83 10.13 8.82 25.62
CA LEU A 83 11.57 8.81 25.70
C LEU A 83 12.21 8.57 24.35
N ASP A 84 13.39 9.15 24.26
CA ASP A 84 14.46 8.74 23.36
C ASP A 84 15.39 7.74 24.11
N GLY A 85 14.86 7.00 25.12
CA GLY A 85 15.66 6.06 25.95
C GLY A 85 15.20 5.55 27.36
N TYR A 86 13.93 5.58 27.83
CA TYR A 86 13.48 4.97 29.12
C TYR A 86 11.93 4.69 29.13
N MET A 87 11.27 4.47 30.29
CA MET A 87 9.85 4.05 30.48
C MET A 87 8.72 5.10 30.30
N PRO A 88 7.48 4.71 29.91
CA PRO A 88 7.14 3.38 29.43
C PRO A 88 7.38 3.20 27.92
N PHE A 89 7.48 4.27 27.12
CA PHE A 89 7.74 4.15 25.68
C PHE A 89 9.15 4.53 25.32
N ASN A 90 9.85 3.58 24.71
CA ASN A 90 11.07 3.84 23.98
C ASN A 90 10.87 3.61 22.48
N ILE A 91 11.61 4.38 21.69
CA ILE A 91 11.72 4.19 20.26
C ILE A 91 13.14 3.74 19.91
N HIS A 92 13.22 2.62 19.19
CA HIS A 92 14.48 2.06 18.72
C HIS A 92 14.58 2.19 17.19
N PRO A 93 15.72 2.63 16.64
CA PRO A 93 15.89 2.92 15.20
C PRO A 93 16.15 1.65 14.34
N SER A 94 15.54 0.53 14.71
CA SER A 94 15.52 -0.72 13.95
C SER A 94 14.21 -1.49 14.17
N LEU A 95 14.00 -2.55 13.39
CA LEU A 95 12.95 -3.54 13.63
C LEU A 95 13.42 -4.57 14.67
N LEU A 96 13.23 -4.27 15.95
CA LEU A 96 13.53 -5.21 17.04
C LEU A 96 12.78 -6.54 16.84
N PRO A 97 13.38 -7.69 17.22
CA PRO A 97 14.64 -7.84 17.96
C PRO A 97 15.92 -7.75 17.10
N ALA A 98 15.83 -7.35 15.82
CA ALA A 98 17.02 -7.19 15.00
C ALA A 98 17.79 -5.91 15.37
N PHE A 99 19.12 -6.03 15.43
CA PHE A 99 20.05 -4.92 15.70
C PHE A 99 19.78 -4.16 17.01
N PRO A 100 19.64 -4.83 18.17
CA PRO A 100 19.42 -4.14 19.43
C PRO A 100 20.67 -3.35 19.87
N GLY A 101 20.49 -2.42 20.80
CA GLY A 101 21.55 -1.63 21.37
C GLY A 101 21.92 -0.41 20.53
N ARG A 102 23.18 0.01 20.61
CA ARG A 102 23.64 1.26 20.00
C ARG A 102 24.02 1.06 18.53
N ASP A 103 24.07 2.16 17.79
CA ASP A 103 24.60 2.21 16.42
C ASP A 103 23.84 1.30 15.43
N ALA A 104 22.52 1.15 15.63
CA ALA A 104 21.69 0.24 14.85
C ALA A 104 21.75 0.50 13.33
N HIS A 105 21.89 1.76 12.90
CA HIS A 105 22.03 2.09 11.48
C HIS A 105 23.32 1.53 10.88
N ASP A 106 24.44 1.63 11.59
CA ASP A 106 25.70 1.04 11.15
C ASP A 106 25.59 -0.48 11.10
N GLN A 107 24.97 -1.10 12.11
CA GLN A 107 24.74 -2.55 12.12
C GLN A 107 23.88 -3.02 10.93
N VAL A 108 22.84 -2.25 10.57
CA VAL A 108 21.97 -2.52 9.42
C VAL A 108 22.75 -2.47 8.11
N LEU A 109 23.56 -1.43 7.92
CA LEU A 109 24.39 -1.25 6.72
C LEU A 109 25.47 -2.34 6.62
N ASP A 110 26.14 -2.65 7.74
CA ASP A 110 27.15 -3.72 7.81
C ASP A 110 26.56 -5.10 7.51
N ALA A 111 25.31 -5.35 7.93
CA ALA A 111 24.60 -6.58 7.64
C ALA A 111 24.10 -6.67 6.18
N GLY A 112 24.01 -5.54 5.47
CA GLY A 112 23.56 -5.49 4.08
C GLY A 112 22.10 -5.92 3.88
N VAL A 113 21.24 -5.70 4.89
CA VAL A 113 19.81 -6.01 4.79
C VAL A 113 19.09 -4.96 3.93
N SER A 114 18.04 -5.36 3.22
CA SER A 114 17.28 -4.47 2.33
C SER A 114 16.12 -3.73 3.02
N VAL A 115 15.81 -4.08 4.26
CA VAL A 115 14.71 -3.51 5.04
C VAL A 115 15.16 -3.32 6.48
N THR A 116 14.87 -2.15 7.03
CA THR A 116 14.94 -1.84 8.46
C THR A 116 13.68 -1.05 8.85
N GLY A 117 13.72 -0.27 9.92
CA GLY A 117 12.55 0.43 10.42
C GLY A 117 12.81 1.10 11.75
N CYS A 118 11.73 1.36 12.47
CA CYS A 118 11.78 1.67 13.88
C CYS A 118 10.80 0.79 14.66
N THR A 119 11.06 0.67 15.95
CA THR A 119 10.21 -0.04 16.89
C THR A 119 9.87 0.87 18.06
N VAL A 120 8.57 1.04 18.33
CA VAL A 120 8.12 1.56 19.62
C VAL A 120 7.80 0.37 20.50
N HIS A 121 8.43 0.28 21.67
CA HIS A 121 8.27 -0.83 22.59
C HIS A 121 8.18 -0.35 24.03
N ILE A 122 7.70 -1.23 24.91
CA ILE A 122 7.73 -0.99 26.35
C ILE A 122 9.16 -1.19 26.85
N VAL A 123 9.63 -0.31 27.72
CA VAL A 123 10.93 -0.49 28.36
C VAL A 123 10.85 -1.54 29.47
N THR A 124 11.86 -2.40 29.53
CA THR A 124 12.00 -3.49 30.49
C THR A 124 13.42 -3.49 31.05
N GLU A 125 13.74 -4.38 31.98
CA GLU A 125 15.11 -4.48 32.51
C GLU A 125 16.09 -4.95 31.42
N THR A 126 15.60 -5.82 30.53
CA THR A 126 16.33 -6.20 29.33
C THR A 126 16.30 -5.07 28.29
N VAL A 127 17.49 -4.57 27.93
CA VAL A 127 17.67 -3.55 26.87
C VAL A 127 17.03 -4.02 25.56
N ASP A 128 16.13 -3.21 25.02
CA ASP A 128 15.37 -3.46 23.78
C ASP A 128 14.60 -4.80 23.77
N GLY A 129 14.36 -5.38 24.95
CA GLY A 129 13.73 -6.70 25.12
C GLY A 129 12.23 -6.66 25.40
N GLY A 130 11.67 -5.47 25.61
CA GLY A 130 10.27 -5.35 26.02
C GLY A 130 9.27 -5.56 24.88
N PRO A 131 7.99 -5.75 25.21
CA PRO A 131 6.96 -6.02 24.23
C PRO A 131 6.80 -4.86 23.25
N ILE A 132 6.69 -5.20 21.97
CA ILE A 132 6.53 -4.26 20.87
C ILE A 132 5.11 -3.66 20.89
N VAL A 133 5.01 -2.35 20.79
CA VAL A 133 3.75 -1.61 20.64
C VAL A 133 3.42 -1.40 19.17
N THR A 134 4.37 -0.94 18.36
CA THR A 134 4.21 -0.80 16.90
C THR A 134 5.56 -0.75 16.22
N GLN A 135 5.58 -1.10 14.95
CA GLN A 135 6.74 -0.99 14.07
C GLN A 135 6.35 -0.32 12.77
N GLU A 136 7.34 0.34 12.15
CA GLU A 136 7.26 0.89 10.79
C GLU A 136 8.53 0.50 10.04
N ALA A 137 8.35 -0.07 8.84
CA ALA A 137 9.44 -0.55 8.02
C ALA A 137 9.84 0.51 6.96
N VAL A 138 11.13 0.60 6.67
CA VAL A 138 11.68 1.43 5.59
C VAL A 138 12.69 0.63 4.77
N PRO A 139 12.77 0.88 3.45
CA PRO A 139 13.79 0.26 2.62
C PRO A 139 15.18 0.80 2.95
N VAL A 140 16.20 -0.05 2.77
CA VAL A 140 17.62 0.32 2.75
C VAL A 140 18.08 0.29 1.29
N TYR A 141 18.65 1.40 0.82
CA TYR A 141 19.14 1.53 -0.56
C TYR A 141 20.64 1.27 -0.62
N GLY A 142 21.10 0.83 -1.79
CA GLY A 142 22.50 0.42 -1.97
C GLY A 142 23.52 1.56 -1.87
N ASP A 143 23.07 2.81 -1.97
CA ASP A 143 23.86 4.03 -1.83
C ASP A 143 23.68 4.73 -0.48
N ASP A 144 22.99 4.10 0.46
CA ASP A 144 22.82 4.65 1.82
C ASP A 144 24.14 4.68 2.58
N ASP A 145 24.33 5.77 3.30
CA ASP A 145 25.23 5.91 4.43
C ASP A 145 24.42 6.01 5.74
N ALA A 146 25.12 6.04 6.88
CA ALA A 146 24.48 6.07 8.19
C ALA A 146 23.56 7.30 8.38
N ASP A 147 23.93 8.45 7.84
CA ASP A 147 23.17 9.69 8.00
C ASP A 147 21.89 9.68 7.15
N SER A 148 21.98 9.26 5.88
CA SER A 148 20.84 9.14 4.97
C SER A 148 19.85 8.07 5.44
N LEU A 149 20.34 6.93 5.93
CA LEU A 149 19.49 5.89 6.52
C LEU A 149 18.82 6.37 7.81
N LYS A 150 19.58 7.05 8.68
CA LYS A 150 19.06 7.63 9.92
C LYS A 150 17.95 8.65 9.68
N ASP A 151 18.16 9.56 8.74
CA ASP A 151 17.15 10.55 8.42
C ASP A 151 15.90 9.89 7.82
N ARG A 152 16.04 8.85 6.97
CA ARG A 152 14.89 8.08 6.46
C ARG A 152 14.14 7.35 7.56
N VAL A 153 14.82 6.62 8.43
CA VAL A 153 14.20 5.91 9.56
C VAL A 153 13.42 6.91 10.43
N LEU A 154 14.01 8.07 10.72
CA LEU A 154 13.32 9.09 11.48
C LEU A 154 12.06 9.62 10.77
N THR A 155 12.20 10.08 9.53
CA THR A 155 11.11 10.81 8.85
C THR A 155 9.98 9.90 8.39
N ASP A 156 10.32 8.70 7.95
CA ASP A 156 9.40 7.80 7.26
C ASP A 156 8.86 6.73 8.22
N ALA A 157 9.60 6.39 9.28
CA ALA A 157 9.19 5.40 10.28
C ALA A 157 8.82 6.05 11.62
N GLU A 158 9.78 6.69 12.30
CA GLU A 158 9.61 7.13 13.69
C GLU A 158 8.51 8.19 13.85
N PHE A 159 8.48 9.17 12.94
CA PHE A 159 7.46 10.21 12.90
C PHE A 159 6.03 9.69 12.62
N ALA A 160 5.89 8.43 12.21
CA ALA A 160 4.61 7.74 12.07
C ALA A 160 4.33 6.81 13.26
N ALA A 161 5.30 5.97 13.64
CA ALA A 161 5.15 4.96 14.68
C ALA A 161 4.93 5.58 16.07
N TYR A 162 5.72 6.60 16.42
CA TYR A 162 5.71 7.11 17.78
C TYR A 162 4.45 7.89 18.14
N PRO A 163 4.01 8.87 17.32
CA PRO A 163 2.74 9.54 17.58
C PRO A 163 1.55 8.56 17.58
N ARG A 164 1.62 7.47 16.82
CA ARG A 164 0.59 6.42 16.82
C ARG A 164 0.51 5.70 18.16
N ALA A 165 1.65 5.28 18.72
CA ALA A 165 1.68 4.63 20.04
C ALA A 165 1.13 5.54 21.14
N VAL A 166 1.54 6.82 21.13
CA VAL A 166 1.02 7.84 22.06
C VAL A 166 -0.48 8.01 21.91
N ARG A 167 -0.98 8.12 20.67
CA ARG A 167 -2.42 8.22 20.40
C ARG A 167 -3.17 7.01 20.97
N TRP A 168 -2.69 5.79 20.71
CA TRP A 168 -3.35 4.58 21.20
C TRP A 168 -3.39 4.52 22.73
N PHE A 169 -2.33 4.95 23.41
CA PHE A 169 -2.35 5.08 24.87
C PHE A 169 -3.37 6.13 25.32
N ALA A 170 -3.36 7.32 24.71
CA ALA A 170 -4.25 8.42 25.08
C ALA A 170 -5.75 8.11 24.83
N GLU A 171 -6.04 7.32 23.80
CA GLU A 171 -7.39 6.85 23.47
C GLU A 171 -7.81 5.64 24.33
N GLY A 172 -6.95 5.11 25.20
CA GLY A 172 -7.23 3.91 26.01
C GLY A 172 -7.24 2.60 25.22
N ARG A 173 -6.74 2.61 23.98
CA ARG A 173 -6.69 1.46 23.07
C ARG A 173 -5.49 0.55 23.32
N LEU A 174 -4.45 1.08 23.97
CA LEU A 174 -3.28 0.31 24.37
C LEU A 174 -3.43 -0.16 25.82
N GLU A 175 -3.52 -1.46 26.02
CA GLU A 175 -3.46 -2.09 27.32
C GLU A 175 -2.05 -2.65 27.58
N ILE A 176 -1.45 -2.22 28.68
CA ILE A 176 -0.17 -2.74 29.17
C ILE A 176 -0.46 -3.51 30.46
N THR A 177 -0.11 -4.79 30.49
CA THR A 177 -0.27 -5.67 31.66
C THR A 177 1.09 -6.26 32.06
N GLY A 178 1.15 -6.92 33.23
CA GLY A 178 2.40 -7.45 33.78
C GLY A 178 3.30 -6.38 34.40
N GLU A 179 4.46 -6.79 34.90
CA GLU A 179 5.47 -5.92 35.54
C GLU A 179 6.88 -6.36 35.11
N GLY A 180 7.79 -5.39 34.95
CA GLY A 180 9.18 -5.65 34.58
C GLY A 180 9.30 -6.37 33.23
N ASP A 181 10.10 -7.43 33.18
CA ASP A 181 10.30 -8.21 31.95
C ASP A 181 9.05 -9.07 31.53
N ASP A 182 8.00 -9.19 32.37
CA ASP A 182 6.74 -9.89 32.00
C ASP A 182 5.66 -8.92 31.46
N HIS A 183 6.06 -7.70 31.07
CA HIS A 183 5.15 -6.78 30.42
C HIS A 183 4.54 -7.40 29.15
N ARG A 184 3.24 -7.17 28.95
CA ARG A 184 2.50 -7.57 27.74
C ARG A 184 1.72 -6.39 27.21
N VAL A 185 1.68 -6.29 25.89
CA VAL A 185 0.95 -5.26 25.16
C VAL A 185 -0.20 -5.89 24.39
N ARG A 186 -1.39 -5.30 24.53
CA ARG A 186 -2.54 -5.55 23.65
C ARG A 186 -3.01 -4.21 23.11
N ILE A 187 -3.20 -4.13 21.80
CA ILE A 187 -3.78 -2.95 21.15
C ILE A 187 -5.14 -3.32 20.59
N GLU A 188 -6.16 -2.57 20.96
CA GLU A 188 -7.52 -2.71 20.43
C GLU A 188 -7.51 -2.50 18.91
N ASP A 189 -8.09 -3.46 18.21
CA ASP A 189 -8.19 -3.57 16.75
C ASP A 189 -6.87 -3.73 15.98
N ASP A 190 -5.68 -3.78 16.58
CA ASP A 190 -4.40 -4.03 15.85
C ASP A 190 -4.07 -5.52 15.70
N THR A 191 -4.94 -6.41 16.17
CA THR A 191 -4.86 -7.84 15.88
C THR A 191 -5.29 -8.06 14.43
N GLY A 192 -4.32 -8.18 13.52
CA GLY A 192 -4.54 -8.26 12.07
C GLY A 192 -5.77 -9.08 11.67
N GLY A 193 -6.87 -8.39 11.37
CA GLY A 193 -8.07 -8.90 10.70
C GLY A 193 -8.65 -10.22 11.22
N GLY A 194 -8.50 -10.53 12.51
CA GLY A 194 -8.94 -11.80 13.09
C GLY A 194 -9.88 -11.57 14.25
N SER A 195 -11.12 -11.17 13.99
CA SER A 195 -12.19 -11.61 14.88
C SER A 195 -12.18 -13.13 14.80
N SER A 196 -11.83 -13.79 15.90
CA SER A 196 -12.07 -15.21 16.08
C SER A 196 -13.53 -15.46 15.74
N GLY A 197 -13.79 -16.17 14.64
CA GLY A 197 -15.11 -16.70 14.38
C GLY A 197 -15.53 -17.49 15.60
N ASP A 198 -16.54 -16.97 16.31
CA ASP A 198 -17.33 -17.78 17.21
C ASP A 198 -17.80 -19.00 16.41
N GLU A 199 -17.66 -20.19 16.98
CA GLU A 199 -17.94 -21.49 16.35
C GLU A 199 -19.43 -21.69 15.98
N ASP A 200 -20.26 -20.67 16.11
CA ASP A 200 -21.69 -20.70 15.81
C ASP A 200 -21.96 -19.84 14.56
N GLY A 201 -21.99 -20.53 13.41
CA GLY A 201 -22.15 -19.95 12.07
C GLY A 201 -23.47 -19.19 11.85
N GLU A 202 -23.50 -17.94 12.28
CA GLU A 202 -24.36 -16.90 11.71
C GLU A 202 -23.47 -15.82 11.10
N ALA A 203 -23.52 -15.71 9.77
CA ALA A 203 -22.91 -14.62 9.02
C ALA A 203 -23.65 -13.31 9.37
N GLY A 204 -23.21 -12.66 10.45
CA GLY A 204 -23.49 -11.24 10.69
C GLY A 204 -22.67 -10.38 9.73
N ASP A 205 -23.16 -9.16 9.47
CA ASP A 205 -22.55 -8.08 8.67
C ASP A 205 -21.17 -7.63 9.21
N ASP A 206 -20.19 -8.53 9.28
CA ASP A 206 -18.86 -8.26 9.80
C ASP A 206 -17.93 -7.75 8.69
N ALA A 207 -18.25 -6.57 8.15
CA ALA A 207 -17.34 -5.81 7.30
C ALA A 207 -16.02 -5.46 8.03
N GLY A 208 -15.99 -5.55 9.36
CA GLY A 208 -14.81 -5.32 10.20
C GLY A 208 -13.74 -6.40 10.07
N ALA A 209 -14.12 -7.65 9.77
CA ALA A 209 -13.17 -8.74 9.56
C ALA A 209 -12.50 -8.71 8.16
N ALA A 210 -13.11 -8.06 7.16
CA ALA A 210 -12.59 -8.03 5.79
C ALA A 210 -11.43 -7.04 5.60
N PHE A 211 -11.40 -5.95 6.36
CA PHE A 211 -10.41 -4.89 6.23
C PHE A 211 -9.57 -4.76 7.51
N ALA A 212 -8.34 -5.25 7.45
CA ALA A 212 -7.41 -5.11 8.57
C ALA A 212 -7.20 -3.63 8.94
N SER A 213 -7.12 -3.36 10.25
CA SER A 213 -6.83 -2.03 10.81
C SER A 213 -5.51 -1.42 10.32
N ARG A 214 -4.55 -2.29 9.97
CA ARG A 214 -3.34 -1.93 9.23
C ARG A 214 -3.24 -2.79 7.97
N ARG A 215 -3.05 -2.12 6.84
CA ARG A 215 -2.81 -2.76 5.55
C ARG A 215 -1.35 -2.60 5.16
N MET A 216 -0.68 -3.71 4.91
CA MET A 216 0.70 -3.76 4.41
C MET A 216 0.69 -4.42 3.04
N THR A 217 1.40 -3.83 2.08
CA THR A 217 1.52 -4.32 0.71
C THR A 217 2.98 -4.25 0.28
N SER A 218 3.48 -5.31 -0.37
CA SER A 218 4.82 -5.35 -0.95
C SER A 218 4.71 -5.76 -2.41
N THR A 219 5.44 -5.06 -3.28
CA THR A 219 5.48 -5.33 -4.73
C THR A 219 6.88 -5.02 -5.24
N GLU A 220 7.32 -5.71 -6.29
CA GLU A 220 8.66 -5.56 -6.84
C GLU A 220 8.62 -4.73 -8.12
N ARG A 221 9.63 -3.87 -8.34
CA ARG A 221 9.70 -3.08 -9.57
C ARG A 221 10.02 -4.00 -10.76
N ALA A 222 9.05 -4.22 -11.64
CA ALA A 222 9.23 -5.05 -12.82
C ALA A 222 9.94 -4.31 -13.96
N ALA A 223 9.59 -3.04 -14.22
CA ALA A 223 10.29 -2.25 -15.24
C ALA A 223 10.14 -0.74 -15.03
N GLU A 224 11.18 0.03 -15.41
CA GLU A 224 11.06 1.47 -15.62
C GLU A 224 10.39 1.77 -16.97
N LEU A 225 9.47 2.74 -16.97
CA LEU A 225 8.73 3.16 -18.16
C LEU A 225 9.38 4.41 -18.76
N ARG A 226 9.11 4.65 -20.04
CA ARG A 226 9.64 5.83 -20.76
C ARG A 226 9.22 7.15 -20.11
N TYR A 227 7.99 7.18 -19.61
CA TYR A 227 7.34 8.30 -18.91
C TYR A 227 6.00 7.79 -18.33
N GLY A 228 5.37 8.59 -17.46
CA GLY A 228 4.05 8.32 -16.88
C GLY A 228 2.91 8.60 -17.85
N GLU A 229 1.77 9.11 -17.38
CA GLU A 229 0.68 9.51 -18.28
C GLU A 229 1.12 10.56 -19.30
N ASN A 230 2.01 11.47 -18.88
CA ASN A 230 2.55 12.55 -19.69
C ASN A 230 4.09 12.48 -19.78
N PRO A 231 4.71 12.96 -20.89
CA PRO A 231 6.16 12.85 -21.13
C PRO A 231 7.09 13.45 -20.07
N HIS A 232 6.60 14.40 -19.26
CA HIS A 232 7.39 15.08 -18.22
C HIS A 232 7.39 14.33 -16.87
N GLN A 233 6.61 13.24 -16.76
CA GLN A 233 6.47 12.44 -15.54
C GLN A 233 7.32 11.17 -15.67
N ALA A 234 8.13 10.83 -14.66
CA ALA A 234 8.79 9.52 -14.59
C ALA A 234 7.78 8.45 -14.13
N ALA A 235 7.98 7.19 -14.53
CA ALA A 235 7.12 6.08 -14.10
C ALA A 235 7.83 4.73 -14.13
N ALA A 236 7.28 3.78 -13.38
CA ALA A 236 7.68 2.38 -13.34
C ALA A 236 6.42 1.51 -13.14
N VAL A 237 6.49 0.24 -13.55
CA VAL A 237 5.50 -0.78 -13.20
C VAL A 237 6.05 -1.65 -12.07
N TYR A 238 5.19 -1.94 -11.10
CA TYR A 238 5.48 -2.85 -9.99
C TYR A 238 4.58 -4.08 -10.11
N ALA A 239 5.14 -5.25 -9.85
CA ALA A 239 4.49 -6.54 -9.97
C ALA A 239 4.34 -7.21 -8.60
N ASP A 240 3.28 -7.98 -8.46
CA ASP A 240 3.16 -9.00 -7.43
C ASP A 240 3.40 -10.37 -8.10
N PRO A 241 4.55 -11.03 -7.86
CA PRO A 241 4.89 -12.29 -8.50
C PRO A 241 4.02 -13.46 -8.02
N THR A 242 3.12 -13.24 -7.06
CA THR A 242 2.19 -14.26 -6.56
C THR A 242 0.83 -14.23 -7.28
N THR A 243 0.63 -13.29 -8.21
CA THR A 243 -0.61 -13.19 -8.98
C THR A 243 -0.68 -14.28 -10.05
N GLU A 244 -1.66 -15.18 -9.94
CA GLU A 244 -1.91 -16.24 -10.94
C GLU A 244 -2.98 -15.85 -11.99
N ALA A 245 -3.74 -14.79 -11.74
CA ALA A 245 -4.68 -14.26 -12.71
C ALA A 245 -3.91 -13.62 -13.87
N ALA A 246 -4.31 -13.88 -15.12
CA ALA A 246 -3.58 -13.28 -16.23
C ALA A 246 -3.67 -11.76 -16.17
N SER A 247 -2.55 -11.10 -16.42
CA SER A 247 -2.37 -9.68 -16.21
C SER A 247 -1.50 -9.09 -17.30
N VAL A 248 -1.60 -7.78 -17.53
CA VAL A 248 -0.75 -7.07 -18.49
C VAL A 248 0.73 -7.08 -18.07
N ILE A 249 1.00 -7.30 -16.79
CA ILE A 249 2.35 -7.21 -16.20
C ILE A 249 3.18 -8.44 -16.55
N ASP A 250 2.61 -9.63 -16.40
CA ASP A 250 3.31 -10.91 -16.58
C ASP A 250 2.97 -11.58 -17.92
N THR A 251 2.67 -10.77 -18.93
CA THR A 251 2.28 -11.23 -20.27
C THR A 251 3.41 -11.01 -21.27
N ASP A 252 3.67 -12.01 -22.10
CA ASP A 252 4.68 -11.94 -23.15
C ASP A 252 4.26 -11.00 -24.29
N GLN A 253 5.16 -10.08 -24.65
CA GLN A 253 5.04 -9.28 -25.87
C GLN A 253 5.64 -10.04 -27.05
N VAL A 254 4.81 -10.71 -27.84
CA VAL A 254 5.27 -11.62 -28.91
C VAL A 254 5.77 -10.91 -30.17
N ASN A 255 5.52 -9.61 -30.33
CA ASN A 255 6.12 -8.78 -31.37
C ASN A 255 7.41 -8.11 -30.86
N GLU A 256 8.57 -8.69 -31.17
CA GLU A 256 9.88 -8.23 -30.71
C GLU A 256 10.30 -6.87 -31.31
N ASP A 257 9.79 -6.53 -32.50
CA ASP A 257 10.09 -5.27 -33.19
C ASP A 257 9.30 -4.08 -32.61
N ALA A 258 8.21 -4.36 -31.89
CA ALA A 258 7.39 -3.33 -31.27
C ALA A 258 8.06 -2.74 -30.02
N LYS A 259 7.86 -1.43 -29.84
CA LYS A 259 8.31 -0.73 -28.63
C LYS A 259 7.66 -1.33 -27.37
N ARG A 260 8.40 -1.35 -26.26
CA ARG A 260 7.84 -1.65 -24.92
C ARG A 260 6.56 -0.85 -24.62
N LEU A 261 5.68 -1.39 -23.78
CA LEU A 261 4.47 -0.73 -23.31
C LEU A 261 4.79 0.62 -22.62
N SER A 262 3.93 1.62 -22.85
CA SER A 262 3.91 2.87 -22.09
C SER A 262 3.02 2.75 -20.84
N TYR A 263 3.05 3.76 -19.95
CA TYR A 263 2.14 3.84 -18.81
C TYR A 263 0.67 3.73 -19.23
N ASN A 264 0.26 4.50 -20.25
CA ASN A 264 -1.10 4.45 -20.76
C ASN A 264 -1.42 3.12 -21.44
N ASN A 265 -0.44 2.44 -22.05
CA ASN A 265 -0.68 1.11 -22.60
C ASN A 265 -0.98 0.10 -21.49
N TYR A 266 -0.27 0.13 -20.36
CA TYR A 266 -0.63 -0.73 -19.22
C TYR A 266 -2.05 -0.44 -18.71
N ASN A 267 -2.37 0.83 -18.46
CA ASN A 267 -3.66 1.25 -17.93
C ASN A 267 -4.84 0.88 -18.85
N ASP A 268 -4.73 1.19 -20.15
CA ASP A 268 -5.79 0.91 -21.13
C ASP A 268 -5.92 -0.60 -21.42
N THR A 269 -4.81 -1.35 -21.38
CA THR A 269 -4.85 -2.82 -21.61
C THR A 269 -5.47 -3.53 -20.42
N ASP A 270 -5.19 -3.08 -19.19
CA ASP A 270 -5.77 -3.66 -17.98
C ASP A 270 -7.29 -3.45 -17.97
N ALA A 271 -7.75 -2.25 -18.33
CA ALA A 271 -9.17 -1.97 -18.51
C ALA A 271 -9.82 -2.82 -19.62
N ALA A 272 -9.13 -3.03 -20.75
CA ALA A 272 -9.64 -3.84 -21.85
C ALA A 272 -9.74 -5.32 -21.47
N LEU A 273 -8.72 -5.83 -20.77
CA LEU A 273 -8.67 -7.19 -20.28
C LEU A 273 -9.74 -7.45 -19.21
N ALA A 274 -9.97 -6.50 -18.30
CA ALA A 274 -11.02 -6.58 -17.30
C ALA A 274 -12.40 -6.68 -17.96
N LEU A 275 -12.71 -5.79 -18.92
CA LEU A 275 -14.00 -5.77 -19.61
C LEU A 275 -14.26 -7.04 -20.40
N VAL A 276 -13.28 -7.50 -21.21
CA VAL A 276 -13.52 -8.65 -22.10
C VAL A 276 -13.73 -9.97 -21.33
N ARG A 277 -13.25 -10.03 -20.08
CA ARG A 277 -13.42 -11.18 -19.17
C ARG A 277 -14.81 -11.27 -18.55
N GLU A 278 -15.63 -10.25 -18.66
CA GLU A 278 -17.02 -10.29 -18.17
C GLU A 278 -17.91 -11.21 -19.03
N PHE A 279 -17.43 -11.63 -20.21
CA PHE A 279 -18.21 -12.40 -21.18
C PHE A 279 -17.72 -13.84 -21.33
N ASP A 280 -18.68 -14.77 -21.34
CA ASP A 280 -18.45 -16.18 -21.65
C ASP A 280 -18.42 -16.43 -23.17
N GLU A 281 -19.23 -15.75 -23.98
CA GLU A 281 -19.23 -15.88 -25.44
C GLU A 281 -17.98 -15.23 -26.08
N PRO A 282 -17.57 -15.61 -27.32
CA PRO A 282 -16.53 -14.88 -28.03
C PRO A 282 -16.79 -13.37 -28.04
N ALA A 283 -15.87 -12.61 -27.45
CA ALA A 283 -16.00 -11.19 -27.19
C ALA A 283 -14.75 -10.42 -27.59
N ALA A 284 -14.99 -9.20 -28.07
CA ALA A 284 -13.95 -8.23 -28.38
C ALA A 284 -14.28 -6.89 -27.73
N ALA A 285 -13.30 -6.29 -27.07
CA ALA A 285 -13.38 -4.96 -26.48
C ALA A 285 -12.31 -4.04 -27.08
N VAL A 286 -12.69 -2.79 -27.35
CA VAL A 286 -11.78 -1.74 -27.80
C VAL A 286 -11.80 -0.59 -26.81
N ILE A 287 -10.67 -0.35 -26.14
CA ILE A 287 -10.50 0.71 -25.13
C ILE A 287 -9.63 1.84 -25.67
N LYS A 288 -9.92 3.06 -25.23
CA LYS A 288 -9.03 4.21 -25.38
C LYS A 288 -9.15 5.15 -24.18
N HIS A 289 -8.02 5.48 -23.56
CA HIS A 289 -7.99 6.33 -22.36
C HIS A 289 -8.96 5.82 -21.28
N THR A 290 -8.86 4.52 -20.98
CA THR A 290 -9.69 3.74 -20.04
C THR A 290 -11.20 3.76 -20.30
N ASN A 291 -11.65 4.24 -21.46
CA ASN A 291 -13.05 4.25 -21.86
C ASN A 291 -13.31 3.27 -23.02
N PRO A 292 -14.43 2.51 -23.00
CA PRO A 292 -14.80 1.64 -24.12
C PRO A 292 -15.23 2.47 -25.33
N ALA A 293 -14.49 2.32 -26.43
CA ALA A 293 -14.91 2.77 -27.76
C ALA A 293 -15.90 1.78 -28.40
N GLY A 294 -15.84 0.51 -27.99
CA GLY A 294 -16.82 -0.51 -28.37
C GLY A 294 -16.55 -1.85 -27.68
N CYS A 295 -17.60 -2.63 -27.50
CA CYS A 295 -17.56 -3.99 -27.00
C CYS A 295 -18.67 -4.78 -27.69
N ALA A 296 -18.42 -6.04 -28.04
CA ALA A 296 -19.45 -6.91 -28.59
C ALA A 296 -19.12 -8.38 -28.35
N THR A 297 -20.17 -9.19 -28.26
CA THR A 297 -20.13 -10.66 -28.38
C THR A 297 -20.68 -11.11 -29.74
N ALA A 298 -20.23 -12.29 -30.18
CA ALA A 298 -20.75 -12.98 -31.36
C ALA A 298 -20.42 -14.49 -31.32
N ASP A 299 -20.78 -15.21 -32.38
CA ASP A 299 -20.44 -16.63 -32.52
C ASP A 299 -18.92 -16.85 -32.80
N ASP A 300 -18.22 -15.83 -33.27
CA ASP A 300 -16.79 -15.84 -33.60
C ASP A 300 -16.13 -14.47 -33.33
N LEU A 301 -14.81 -14.46 -33.12
CA LEU A 301 -14.07 -13.25 -32.75
C LEU A 301 -14.02 -12.20 -33.86
N ALA A 302 -14.00 -12.60 -35.14
CA ALA A 302 -13.93 -11.65 -36.25
C ALA A 302 -15.23 -10.83 -36.32
N THR A 303 -16.37 -11.50 -36.18
CA THR A 303 -17.69 -10.86 -36.09
C THR A 303 -17.82 -10.01 -34.83
N ALA A 304 -17.32 -10.48 -33.67
CA ALA A 304 -17.33 -9.71 -32.43
C ALA A 304 -16.49 -8.43 -32.57
N TYR A 305 -15.28 -8.52 -33.11
CA TYR A 305 -14.40 -7.39 -33.33
C TYR A 305 -14.99 -6.37 -34.33
N ASP A 306 -15.54 -6.82 -35.45
CA ASP A 306 -16.20 -5.95 -36.43
C ASP A 306 -17.33 -5.15 -35.79
N ARG A 307 -18.19 -5.80 -34.99
CA ARG A 307 -19.27 -5.14 -34.24
C ARG A 307 -18.75 -4.16 -33.20
N ALA A 308 -17.72 -4.53 -32.43
CA ALA A 308 -17.11 -3.65 -31.45
C ALA A 308 -16.53 -2.40 -32.14
N LEU A 309 -15.78 -2.57 -33.23
CA LEU A 309 -15.23 -1.48 -34.02
C LEU A 309 -16.30 -0.57 -34.61
N ALA A 310 -17.42 -1.13 -35.08
CA ALA A 310 -18.54 -0.40 -35.65
C ALA A 310 -19.26 0.54 -34.67
N THR A 311 -19.04 0.38 -33.35
CA THR A 311 -19.63 1.25 -32.32
C THR A 311 -19.10 2.69 -32.42
N ASP A 312 -17.77 2.87 -32.43
CA ASP A 312 -17.11 4.15 -32.69
C ASP A 312 -15.74 3.94 -33.35
N PRO A 313 -15.70 3.82 -34.70
CA PRO A 313 -14.45 3.61 -35.43
C PRO A 313 -13.44 4.76 -35.26
N MET A 314 -13.92 5.99 -35.05
CA MET A 314 -13.06 7.16 -34.91
C MET A 314 -12.33 7.13 -33.57
N SER A 315 -13.05 6.83 -32.48
CA SER A 315 -12.43 6.66 -31.17
C SER A 315 -11.53 5.43 -31.12
N ALA A 316 -11.91 4.32 -31.77
CA ALA A 316 -11.14 3.09 -31.82
C ALA A 316 -9.76 3.22 -32.52
N PHE A 317 -9.51 4.28 -33.28
CA PHE A 317 -8.21 4.52 -33.91
C PHE A 317 -7.13 4.79 -32.85
N GLY A 318 -6.07 3.99 -32.88
CA GLY A 318 -5.01 3.98 -31.86
C GLY A 318 -5.46 3.41 -30.51
N GLY A 319 -6.59 2.71 -30.47
CA GLY A 319 -7.08 2.04 -29.26
C GLY A 319 -6.31 0.74 -28.96
N ILE A 320 -6.73 0.12 -27.86
CA ILE A 320 -6.27 -1.18 -27.41
C ILE A 320 -7.40 -2.20 -27.61
N VAL A 321 -7.06 -3.33 -28.23
CA VAL A 321 -7.99 -4.42 -28.51
C VAL A 321 -7.76 -5.54 -27.50
N ALA A 322 -8.81 -6.01 -26.85
CA ALA A 322 -8.79 -7.23 -26.04
C ALA A 322 -9.77 -8.26 -26.58
N LEU A 323 -9.34 -9.53 -26.61
CA LEU A 323 -10.12 -10.67 -27.09
C LEU A 323 -10.19 -11.71 -25.97
N ASN A 324 -11.36 -12.33 -25.76
CA ASN A 324 -11.51 -13.36 -24.72
C ASN A 324 -11.28 -14.81 -25.18
N ARG A 325 -10.84 -15.00 -26.43
CA ARG A 325 -10.51 -16.30 -27.04
C ARG A 325 -9.23 -16.19 -27.88
N GLU A 326 -8.70 -17.34 -28.29
CA GLU A 326 -7.55 -17.42 -29.19
C GLU A 326 -7.83 -16.66 -30.50
N CYS A 327 -6.94 -15.75 -30.88
CA CYS A 327 -7.07 -14.93 -32.07
C CYS A 327 -6.69 -15.72 -33.34
N ASP A 328 -7.59 -15.74 -34.32
CA ASP A 328 -7.39 -16.37 -35.62
C ASP A 328 -6.97 -15.36 -36.72
N ALA A 329 -6.58 -15.87 -37.88
CA ALA A 329 -6.10 -15.06 -38.99
C ALA A 329 -7.16 -14.05 -39.47
N ALA A 330 -8.44 -14.45 -39.52
CA ALA A 330 -9.52 -13.58 -39.96
C ALA A 330 -9.71 -12.39 -39.00
N THR A 331 -9.63 -12.62 -37.69
CA THR A 331 -9.67 -11.57 -36.68
C THR A 331 -8.44 -10.66 -36.77
N ALA A 332 -7.25 -11.25 -36.93
CA ALA A 332 -6.00 -10.51 -37.08
C ALA A 332 -6.00 -9.58 -38.29
N ASP A 333 -6.48 -10.06 -39.45
CA ASP A 333 -6.60 -9.27 -40.67
C ASP A 333 -7.47 -8.03 -40.44
N LEU A 334 -8.61 -8.17 -39.78
CA LEU A 334 -9.49 -7.04 -39.44
C LEU A 334 -8.83 -6.05 -38.47
N ILE A 335 -8.06 -6.54 -37.50
CA ILE A 335 -7.37 -5.69 -36.52
C ILE A 335 -6.38 -4.75 -37.21
N VAL A 336 -5.60 -5.27 -38.17
CA VAL A 336 -4.56 -4.49 -38.85
C VAL A 336 -5.09 -3.54 -39.94
N GLU A 337 -6.37 -3.61 -40.31
CA GLU A 337 -6.99 -2.63 -41.22
C GLU A 337 -6.98 -1.19 -40.68
N SER A 338 -6.86 -1.04 -39.36
CA SER A 338 -6.76 0.26 -38.69
C SER A 338 -5.63 0.27 -37.68
N PHE A 339 -5.01 1.43 -37.47
CA PHE A 339 -3.94 1.55 -36.47
C PHE A 339 -4.46 1.22 -35.06
N LYS A 340 -3.82 0.26 -34.40
CA LYS A 340 -3.99 -0.09 -32.98
C LYS A 340 -2.65 0.00 -32.26
N GLU A 341 -2.66 0.35 -30.98
CA GLU A 341 -1.43 0.38 -30.19
C GLU A 341 -1.08 -0.99 -29.59
N VAL A 342 -2.09 -1.70 -29.10
CA VAL A 342 -1.96 -2.99 -28.41
C VAL A 342 -3.11 -3.91 -28.81
N VAL A 343 -2.80 -5.19 -28.96
CA VAL A 343 -3.79 -6.29 -28.96
C VAL A 343 -3.40 -7.29 -27.87
N ILE A 344 -4.37 -7.71 -27.07
CA ILE A 344 -4.20 -8.71 -26.01
C ILE A 344 -5.23 -9.84 -26.16
N ALA A 345 -4.78 -11.08 -26.04
CA ALA A 345 -5.61 -12.28 -26.16
C ALA A 345 -5.00 -13.44 -25.35
N PRO A 346 -5.79 -14.48 -24.99
CA PRO A 346 -5.29 -15.68 -24.33
C PRO A 346 -4.49 -16.63 -25.23
N GLY A 347 -4.28 -16.26 -26.50
CA GLY A 347 -3.49 -17.03 -27.46
C GLY A 347 -3.68 -16.51 -28.88
N TYR A 348 -2.80 -16.94 -29.78
CA TYR A 348 -2.85 -16.62 -31.21
C TYR A 348 -2.50 -17.85 -32.04
N THR A 349 -3.27 -18.09 -33.10
CA THR A 349 -2.85 -19.02 -34.16
C THR A 349 -1.56 -18.55 -34.83
N GLU A 350 -0.78 -19.47 -35.43
CA GLU A 350 0.46 -19.12 -36.13
C GLU A 350 0.24 -18.05 -37.22
N ASP A 351 -0.83 -18.20 -38.00
CA ASP A 351 -1.20 -17.26 -39.07
C ASP A 351 -1.58 -15.88 -38.50
N ALA A 352 -2.39 -15.84 -37.43
CA ALA A 352 -2.75 -14.58 -36.76
C ALA A 352 -1.53 -13.85 -36.22
N ARG A 353 -0.61 -14.58 -35.57
CA ARG A 353 0.64 -14.03 -35.05
C ARG A 353 1.50 -13.49 -36.18
N SER A 354 1.59 -14.18 -37.31
CA SER A 354 2.32 -13.68 -38.49
C SER A 354 1.74 -12.37 -39.01
N VAL A 355 0.41 -12.25 -39.09
CA VAL A 355 -0.26 -11.00 -39.53
C VAL A 355 0.01 -9.86 -38.56
N LEU A 356 -0.22 -10.07 -37.26
CA LEU A 356 -0.11 -9.01 -36.26
C LEU A 356 1.34 -8.53 -36.03
N THR A 357 2.30 -9.45 -36.05
CA THR A 357 3.73 -9.11 -35.88
C THR A 357 4.35 -8.43 -37.10
N ALA A 358 3.73 -8.55 -38.28
CA ALA A 358 4.15 -7.79 -39.47
C ALA A 358 3.88 -6.27 -39.31
N GLU A 359 2.97 -5.87 -38.42
CA GLU A 359 2.72 -4.47 -38.08
C GLU A 359 3.77 -3.95 -37.10
N GLY A 360 4.71 -3.14 -37.62
CA GLY A 360 5.99 -2.90 -36.95
C GLY A 360 5.96 -2.24 -35.55
N ASN A 361 4.86 -1.62 -35.10
CA ASN A 361 4.78 -1.07 -33.73
C ASN A 361 3.55 -1.56 -32.95
N LEU A 362 2.83 -2.57 -33.45
CA LEU A 362 1.71 -3.17 -32.73
C LEU A 362 2.24 -4.07 -31.60
N ARG A 363 1.89 -3.78 -30.35
CA ARG A 363 2.25 -4.67 -29.24
C ARG A 363 1.22 -5.78 -29.22
N VAL A 364 1.70 -7.01 -29.41
CA VAL A 364 0.88 -8.21 -29.37
C VAL A 364 1.19 -8.90 -28.06
N LEU A 365 0.19 -8.99 -27.19
CA LEU A 365 0.29 -9.51 -25.83
C LEU A 365 -0.45 -10.85 -25.75
N ASP A 366 0.25 -11.89 -25.30
CA ASP A 366 -0.28 -13.26 -25.17
C ASP A 366 -0.33 -13.68 -23.71
N THR A 367 -1.54 -13.79 -23.15
CA THR A 367 -1.72 -14.08 -21.73
C THR A 367 -1.60 -15.56 -21.38
N ASP A 368 -1.44 -16.46 -22.37
CA ASP A 368 -1.41 -17.93 -22.18
C ASP A 368 -2.62 -18.45 -21.38
N GLY A 369 -3.82 -18.09 -21.84
CA GLY A 369 -5.07 -18.29 -21.08
C GLY A 369 -5.37 -17.17 -20.09
N PHE A 370 -6.47 -17.30 -19.33
CA PHE A 370 -6.88 -16.27 -18.36
C PHE A 370 -6.55 -16.56 -16.90
N GLY A 371 -6.00 -17.75 -16.62
CA GLY A 371 -5.61 -18.15 -15.28
C GLY A 371 -6.80 -18.19 -14.32
N SER A 372 -6.53 -17.95 -13.04
CA SER A 372 -7.53 -17.84 -11.98
C SER A 372 -8.24 -16.47 -11.98
N GLU A 373 -9.27 -16.34 -11.15
CA GLU A 373 -9.90 -15.04 -10.88
C GLU A 373 -8.90 -14.05 -10.27
N ALA A 374 -9.12 -12.77 -10.53
CA ALA A 374 -8.35 -11.67 -9.95
C ALA A 374 -8.58 -11.58 -8.43
N GLY A 375 -7.67 -10.90 -7.73
CA GLY A 375 -7.76 -10.72 -6.28
C GLY A 375 -9.06 -10.06 -5.80
N ARG A 376 -9.43 -10.36 -4.54
CA ARG A 376 -10.69 -9.95 -3.88
C ARG A 376 -10.90 -8.43 -3.80
N PHE A 377 -9.83 -7.65 -3.64
CA PHE A 377 -9.94 -6.21 -3.36
C PHE A 377 -9.45 -5.36 -4.53
N VAL A 378 -10.06 -4.19 -4.69
CA VAL A 378 -9.58 -3.10 -5.56
C VAL A 378 -9.24 -1.88 -4.72
N GLU A 379 -8.23 -1.13 -5.15
CA GLU A 379 -7.71 0.03 -4.42
C GLU A 379 -7.72 1.28 -5.28
N LYS A 380 -8.05 2.42 -4.66
CA LYS A 380 -7.96 3.73 -5.29
C LYS A 380 -7.16 4.69 -4.41
N PRO A 381 -5.98 5.15 -4.85
CA PRO A 381 -5.23 6.15 -4.11
C PRO A 381 -6.00 7.47 -4.06
N ILE A 382 -5.95 8.14 -2.90
CA ILE A 382 -6.50 9.48 -2.69
C ILE A 382 -5.47 10.33 -1.94
N THR A 383 -5.59 11.66 -1.99
CA THR A 383 -4.69 12.52 -1.21
C THR A 383 -4.81 12.19 0.29
N GLY A 384 -3.69 11.77 0.89
CA GLY A 384 -3.61 11.38 2.30
C GLY A 384 -3.92 9.92 2.60
N GLY A 385 -4.21 9.06 1.60
CA GLY A 385 -4.49 7.64 1.85
C GLY A 385 -4.96 6.86 0.62
N ARG A 386 -5.84 5.89 0.85
CA ARG A 386 -6.45 5.05 -0.20
C ARG A 386 -7.83 4.57 0.20
N LEU A 387 -8.67 4.31 -0.79
CA LEU A 387 -9.93 3.57 -0.64
C LEU A 387 -9.68 2.11 -1.00
N VAL A 388 -10.21 1.19 -0.21
CA VAL A 388 -10.16 -0.26 -0.48
C VAL A 388 -11.59 -0.77 -0.42
N GLN A 389 -11.99 -1.52 -1.44
CA GLN A 389 -13.31 -2.15 -1.50
C GLN A 389 -13.17 -3.54 -2.11
N GLU A 390 -14.21 -4.36 -1.96
CA GLU A 390 -14.31 -5.61 -2.71
C GLU A 390 -14.44 -5.32 -4.21
N ARG A 391 -13.90 -6.24 -5.01
CA ARG A 391 -14.05 -6.23 -6.46
C ARG A 391 -15.52 -6.46 -6.80
N ASP A 392 -16.03 -5.66 -7.73
CA ASP A 392 -17.35 -5.90 -8.28
C ASP A 392 -17.33 -7.17 -9.13
N THR A 393 -18.16 -8.13 -8.74
CA THR A 393 -18.32 -9.44 -9.39
C THR A 393 -19.80 -9.70 -9.70
N GLN A 394 -20.63 -8.65 -9.63
CA GLN A 394 -22.06 -8.80 -9.85
C GLN A 394 -22.36 -9.09 -11.32
N THR A 395 -23.00 -10.22 -11.58
CA THR A 395 -23.54 -10.56 -12.90
C THR A 395 -25.06 -10.37 -12.90
N LEU A 396 -25.58 -9.65 -13.90
CA LEU A 396 -27.02 -9.51 -14.10
C LEU A 396 -27.55 -10.73 -14.85
N SER A 397 -28.72 -11.21 -14.45
CA SER A 397 -29.43 -12.28 -15.16
C SER A 397 -30.88 -11.87 -15.41
N PRO A 398 -31.54 -12.42 -16.45
CA PRO A 398 -32.95 -12.16 -16.71
C PRO A 398 -33.85 -12.40 -15.49
N ALA A 399 -33.50 -13.37 -14.64
CA ALA A 399 -34.25 -13.69 -13.42
C ALA A 399 -34.14 -12.61 -12.32
N GLY A 400 -33.11 -11.77 -12.37
CA GLY A 400 -32.89 -10.67 -11.43
C GLY A 400 -33.56 -9.35 -11.83
N LEU A 401 -34.21 -9.28 -12.99
CA LEU A 401 -34.82 -8.06 -13.51
C LEU A 401 -36.27 -7.90 -13.03
N GLU A 402 -36.64 -6.68 -12.62
CA GLU A 402 -38.03 -6.29 -12.32
C GLU A 402 -38.57 -5.35 -13.39
N VAL A 403 -39.69 -5.71 -14.03
CA VAL A 403 -40.34 -4.87 -15.04
C VAL A 403 -41.27 -3.85 -14.35
N VAL A 404 -40.85 -2.60 -14.33
CA VAL A 404 -41.60 -1.48 -13.70
C VAL A 404 -42.48 -0.68 -14.67
N THR A 405 -42.59 -1.12 -15.93
CA THR A 405 -43.33 -0.46 -17.01
C THR A 405 -44.49 -1.29 -17.54
N GLU A 406 -45.48 -0.67 -18.17
CA GLU A 406 -46.62 -1.38 -18.78
C GLU A 406 -46.23 -2.29 -19.96
N ARG A 407 -45.19 -1.93 -20.71
CA ARG A 407 -44.69 -2.73 -21.85
C ARG A 407 -43.58 -3.65 -21.36
N GLU A 408 -43.78 -4.95 -21.52
CA GLU A 408 -42.75 -5.95 -21.28
C GLU A 408 -41.67 -5.91 -22.39
N PRO A 409 -40.38 -6.02 -22.04
CA PRO A 409 -39.31 -6.18 -23.01
C PRO A 409 -39.42 -7.54 -23.72
N THR A 410 -39.04 -7.60 -24.99
CA THR A 410 -38.88 -8.89 -25.70
C THR A 410 -37.64 -9.62 -25.22
N ASP A 411 -37.54 -10.94 -25.44
CA ASP A 411 -36.35 -11.74 -25.09
C ASP A 411 -35.04 -11.11 -25.59
N ALA A 412 -35.00 -10.68 -26.86
CA ALA A 412 -33.82 -10.00 -27.44
C ALA A 412 -33.49 -8.64 -26.78
N GLN A 413 -34.48 -7.97 -26.19
CA GLN A 413 -34.25 -6.73 -25.44
C GLN A 413 -33.73 -7.04 -24.03
N ILE A 414 -34.19 -8.13 -23.41
CA ILE A 414 -33.67 -8.59 -22.12
C ILE A 414 -32.22 -9.03 -22.27
N GLU A 415 -31.91 -9.81 -23.30
CA GLU A 415 -30.55 -10.23 -23.64
C GLU A 415 -29.63 -9.01 -23.82
N ALA A 416 -30.06 -8.02 -24.61
CA ALA A 416 -29.30 -6.78 -24.82
C ALA A 416 -29.20 -5.85 -23.58
N MET A 417 -29.99 -6.06 -22.53
CA MET A 417 -29.85 -5.35 -21.25
C MET A 417 -28.96 -6.11 -20.25
N CYS A 418 -28.80 -7.42 -20.42
CA CYS A 418 -27.91 -8.25 -19.59
C CYS A 418 -26.47 -8.23 -20.11
N PHE A 419 -26.30 -8.05 -21.43
CA PHE A 419 -25.06 -7.59 -22.04
C PHE A 419 -24.77 -6.15 -21.61
#